data_AF-A0A348NKJ3-F1
#
_entry.id   AF-A0A348NKJ3-F1
#
_cell.length_a   1.000
_cell.length_b   1.000
_cell.length_c   1.000
_cell.angle_alpha   90.00
_cell.angle_beta   90.00
_cell.angle_gamma   90.00
#
_symmetry.space_group_name_H-M   'P 1'
#
loop_
_entity.id
_entity.type
_entity.pdbx_description
1 polymer ?
#
loop_
_entity_poly.entity_id
_entity_poly.type
_entity_poly.pdbx_seq_one_letter_code
_entity_poly.pdbx_strand_id
1 'polypeptide(L)'
;MKHCDKCNVDIRTHFKYCPLCHQVLQGEDEPNFAEVYPECIPSHREVLPITKKVLLFVTFVSIATLFFVNLFTRMPGDQWWSPIPIGAILYFWLLVRYGILTKQNIAFRIAFLTTVLILILNGFDEFIDGPQGWALRYVTPLALLACNLAISFIIWIKRINHRDYIVYLLTILVFSLIPLVFVLVGTIPKDFAWPSIASFGAAMFILLVIIFFFPKSIKEEIRKRFHL
;
A
#
# COMPACT_ATOMS: atom_id res chain seq x y z
N MET A 1 -22.33 -45.27 -3.71
CA MET A 1 -22.87 -44.08 -4.40
C MET A 1 -24.29 -43.86 -3.90
N LYS A 2 -24.73 -42.61 -3.76
CA LYS A 2 -26.10 -42.31 -3.30
C LYS A 2 -27.00 -42.00 -4.48
N HIS A 3 -28.21 -42.57 -4.49
CA HIS A 3 -29.19 -42.32 -5.54
C HIS A 3 -30.27 -41.34 -5.07
N CYS A 4 -30.76 -40.51 -5.99
CA CYS A 4 -31.87 -39.59 -5.73
C CYS A 4 -33.07 -39.92 -6.60
N ASP A 5 -34.15 -40.45 -6.01
CA ASP A 5 -35.37 -40.84 -6.74
C ASP A 5 -36.05 -39.69 -7.50
N LYS A 6 -35.98 -38.47 -6.94
CA LYS A 6 -36.67 -37.30 -7.52
C LYS A 6 -35.92 -36.71 -8.71
N CYS A 7 -34.59 -36.70 -8.66
CA CYS A 7 -33.77 -36.20 -9.78
C CYS A 7 -33.40 -37.33 -10.76
N ASN A 8 -33.51 -38.59 -10.34
CA ASN A 8 -33.05 -39.78 -11.04
C ASN A 8 -31.56 -39.69 -11.42
N VAL A 9 -30.71 -39.25 -10.48
CA VAL A 9 -29.26 -39.07 -10.68
C VAL A 9 -28.50 -39.73 -9.54
N ASP A 10 -27.38 -40.37 -9.88
CA ASP A 10 -26.40 -40.87 -8.91
C ASP A 10 -25.42 -39.78 -8.51
N ILE A 11 -25.35 -39.47 -7.22
CA ILE A 11 -24.51 -38.41 -6.68
C ILE A 11 -23.44 -39.02 -5.76
N ARG A 12 -22.19 -38.68 -6.02
CA ARG A 12 -21.05 -39.04 -5.15
C ARG A 12 -20.82 -37.91 -4.15
N THR A 13 -21.38 -38.04 -2.95
CA THR A 13 -21.27 -37.03 -1.89
C THR A 13 -21.42 -37.65 -0.50
N HIS A 14 -20.80 -37.02 0.50
CA HIS A 14 -21.04 -37.34 1.91
C HIS A 14 -22.33 -36.72 2.46
N PHE A 15 -22.95 -35.77 1.75
CA PHE A 15 -24.16 -35.12 2.23
C PHE A 15 -25.35 -36.10 2.32
N LYS A 16 -26.22 -35.88 3.31
CA LYS A 16 -27.48 -36.65 3.51
C LYS A 16 -28.60 -36.21 2.55
N TYR A 17 -28.45 -35.06 1.92
CA TYR A 17 -29.45 -34.42 1.09
C TYR A 17 -28.90 -34.16 -0.32
N CYS A 18 -29.77 -34.24 -1.32
CA CYS A 18 -29.43 -33.93 -2.70
C CYS A 18 -29.17 -32.42 -2.87
N PRO A 19 -28.02 -31.97 -3.40
CA PRO A 19 -27.73 -30.55 -3.61
C PRO A 19 -28.64 -29.88 -4.64
N LEU A 20 -29.33 -30.66 -5.48
CA LEU A 20 -30.24 -30.14 -6.51
C LEU A 20 -31.66 -29.94 -5.98
N CYS A 21 -32.23 -30.95 -5.33
CA CYS A 21 -33.65 -30.97 -4.93
C CYS A 21 -33.90 -31.05 -3.43
N HIS A 22 -32.83 -31.11 -2.62
CA HIS A 22 -32.85 -31.20 -1.15
C HIS A 22 -33.57 -32.45 -0.57
N GLN A 23 -33.89 -33.43 -1.40
CA GLN A 23 -34.48 -34.69 -0.93
C GLN A 23 -33.43 -35.56 -0.23
N VAL A 24 -33.87 -36.34 0.76
CA VAL A 24 -33.01 -37.29 1.47
C VAL A 24 -32.53 -38.35 0.49
N LEU A 25 -31.21 -38.54 0.44
CA LEU A 25 -30.56 -39.52 -0.42
C LEU A 25 -30.66 -40.92 0.19
N GLN A 26 -30.89 -41.93 -0.64
CA GLN A 26 -30.90 -43.33 -0.21
C GLN A 26 -29.60 -44.02 -0.69
N GLY A 27 -28.96 -44.77 0.20
CA GLY A 27 -27.72 -45.52 -0.07
C GLY A 27 -26.69 -45.41 1.05
N GLU A 28 -25.73 -46.34 1.05
CA GLU A 28 -24.63 -46.38 2.02
C GLU A 28 -23.52 -45.37 1.67
N ASP A 29 -22.92 -44.80 2.72
CA ASP A 29 -21.74 -43.95 2.61
C ASP A 29 -20.54 -44.79 2.14
N GLU A 30 -19.89 -44.38 1.05
CA GLU A 30 -18.63 -45.01 0.62
C GLU A 30 -17.50 -44.57 1.57
N PRO A 31 -16.84 -45.48 2.31
CA PRO A 31 -15.86 -45.13 3.33
C PRO A 31 -14.57 -44.53 2.77
N ASN A 32 -14.34 -44.62 1.46
CA ASN A 32 -13.09 -44.22 0.81
C ASN A 32 -13.27 -43.07 -0.21
N PHE A 33 -14.42 -42.40 -0.19
CA PHE A 33 -14.69 -41.27 -1.08
C PHE A 33 -14.17 -39.96 -0.45
N ALA A 34 -13.31 -39.23 -1.15
CA ALA A 34 -12.91 -37.88 -0.77
C ALA A 34 -13.56 -36.86 -1.72
N GLU A 35 -14.21 -35.84 -1.17
CA GLU A 35 -14.77 -34.75 -1.99
C GLU A 35 -13.63 -33.97 -2.63
N VAL A 36 -13.50 -34.09 -3.95
CA VAL A 36 -12.54 -33.32 -4.75
C VAL A 36 -13.15 -31.95 -5.00
N TYR A 37 -12.91 -31.01 -4.10
CA TYR A 37 -13.13 -29.60 -4.39
C TYR A 37 -12.06 -29.12 -5.38
N PRO A 38 -12.42 -28.32 -6.40
CA PRO A 38 -11.41 -27.66 -7.21
C PRO A 38 -10.53 -26.82 -6.29
N GLU A 39 -9.22 -27.06 -6.33
CA GLU A 39 -8.28 -26.24 -5.60
C GLU A 39 -8.48 -24.78 -6.01
N CYS A 40 -8.61 -23.90 -5.03
CA CYS A 40 -8.67 -22.47 -5.29
C CYS A 40 -7.30 -22.05 -5.84
N ILE A 41 -7.17 -21.98 -7.16
CA ILE A 41 -5.97 -21.50 -7.83
C ILE A 41 -5.93 -20.00 -7.57
N PRO A 42 -5.03 -19.48 -6.71
CA PRO A 42 -4.93 -18.04 -6.56
C PRO A 42 -4.51 -17.46 -7.91
N SER A 43 -5.27 -16.49 -8.43
CA SER A 43 -4.89 -15.70 -9.62
C SER A 43 -3.76 -14.73 -9.27
N HIS A 44 -2.66 -15.26 -8.76
CA HIS A 44 -1.48 -14.47 -8.48
C HIS A 44 -0.71 -14.31 -9.78
N ARG A 45 -0.65 -13.07 -10.27
CA ARG A 45 0.25 -12.71 -11.37
C ARG A 45 1.67 -12.79 -10.80
N GLU A 46 2.31 -13.94 -10.97
CA GLU A 46 3.69 -14.12 -10.56
C GLU A 46 4.57 -13.10 -11.29
N VAL A 47 5.26 -12.27 -10.52
CA VAL A 47 6.24 -11.34 -11.07
C VAL A 47 7.35 -12.20 -11.65
N LEU A 48 7.59 -12.11 -12.97
CA LEU A 48 8.54 -12.99 -13.65
C LEU A 48 9.89 -12.96 -12.95
N PRO A 49 10.55 -14.11 -12.70
CA PRO A 49 11.79 -14.19 -11.93
C PRO A 49 12.89 -13.31 -12.51
N ILE A 50 12.87 -13.06 -13.82
CA ILE A 50 13.78 -12.18 -14.55
C ILE A 50 13.58 -10.71 -14.14
N THR A 51 12.34 -10.22 -14.11
CA THR A 51 12.04 -8.83 -13.71
C THR A 51 12.50 -8.53 -12.28
N LYS A 52 12.34 -9.49 -11.36
CA LYS A 52 12.85 -9.37 -9.98
C LYS A 52 14.38 -9.28 -9.93
N LYS A 53 15.09 -10.12 -10.71
CA LYS A 53 16.57 -10.10 -10.78
C LYS A 53 17.09 -8.80 -11.38
N VAL A 54 16.49 -8.32 -12.47
CA VAL A 54 16.86 -7.05 -13.11
C VAL A 54 16.63 -5.87 -12.16
N LEU A 55 15.48 -5.83 -11.49
CA LEU A 55 15.18 -4.77 -10.52
C LEU A 55 16.19 -4.76 -9.36
N LEU A 56 16.51 -5.93 -8.78
CA LEU A 56 17.54 -6.07 -7.74
C LEU A 56 18.91 -5.57 -8.23
N PHE A 57 19.31 -5.99 -9.43
CA PHE A 57 20.59 -5.61 -10.01
C PHE A 57 20.67 -4.09 -10.23
N VAL A 58 19.64 -3.47 -10.79
CA VAL A 58 19.57 -2.02 -10.98
C VAL A 58 19.65 -1.29 -9.64
N THR A 59 18.96 -1.77 -8.60
CA THR A 59 19.04 -1.15 -7.27
C THR A 59 20.41 -1.31 -6.61
N PHE A 60 21.09 -2.43 -6.81
CA PHE A 60 22.44 -2.63 -6.29
C PHE A 60 23.45 -1.71 -7.01
N VAL A 61 23.36 -1.62 -8.34
CA VAL A 61 24.19 -0.75 -9.16
C VAL A 61 23.95 0.72 -8.81
N SER A 62 22.70 1.14 -8.58
CA SER A 62 22.41 2.53 -8.20
C SER A 62 22.96 2.88 -6.82
N ILE A 63 22.81 2.01 -5.81
CA ILE A 63 23.41 2.20 -4.47
C ILE A 63 24.94 2.26 -4.58
N ALA A 64 25.56 1.34 -5.32
CA ALA A 64 27.00 1.32 -5.51
C ALA A 64 27.49 2.60 -6.20
N THR A 65 26.80 3.04 -7.26
CA THR A 65 27.15 4.26 -8.00
C THR A 65 27.04 5.49 -7.11
N LEU A 66 25.97 5.62 -6.32
CA LEU A 66 25.79 6.72 -5.36
C LEU A 66 26.88 6.72 -4.27
N PHE A 67 27.26 5.54 -3.79
CA PHE A 67 28.34 5.41 -2.82
C PHE A 67 29.69 5.83 -3.40
N PHE A 68 30.02 5.40 -4.62
CA PHE A 68 31.26 5.79 -5.31
C PHE A 68 31.29 7.29 -5.62
N VAL A 69 30.21 7.85 -6.16
CA VAL A 69 30.12 9.30 -6.44
C VAL A 69 30.33 10.12 -5.17
N ASN A 70 29.75 9.69 -4.04
CA ASN A 70 29.95 10.36 -2.75
C ASN A 70 31.40 10.25 -2.24
N LEU A 71 32.08 9.13 -2.50
CA LEU A 71 33.49 8.93 -2.16
C LEU A 71 34.42 9.85 -2.97
N PHE A 72 34.14 10.02 -4.27
CA PHE A 72 34.96 10.84 -5.17
C PHE A 72 34.68 12.35 -5.07
N THR A 73 33.47 12.74 -4.67
CA THR A 73 33.08 14.17 -4.59
C THR A 73 33.41 14.80 -3.23
N ARG A 74 33.95 14.02 -2.29
CA ARG A 74 34.19 14.46 -0.91
C ARG A 74 35.27 15.54 -0.84
N MET A 75 34.88 16.76 -0.45
CA MET A 75 35.80 17.78 0.08
C MET A 75 35.92 17.65 1.61
N PRO A 76 37.07 18.02 2.21
CA PRO A 76 37.22 18.01 3.66
C PRO A 76 36.31 19.06 4.31
N GLY A 77 35.30 18.61 5.07
CA GLY A 77 34.37 19.45 5.82
C GLY A 77 32.89 19.30 5.43
N ASP A 78 32.58 18.59 4.34
CA ASP A 78 31.20 18.44 3.85
C ASP A 78 30.47 17.25 4.50
N GLN A 79 29.17 17.40 4.77
CA GLN A 79 28.32 16.35 5.31
C GLN A 79 28.10 15.23 4.28
N TRP A 80 27.73 14.03 4.73
CA TRP A 80 27.53 12.90 3.82
C TRP A 80 26.18 13.06 3.10
N TRP A 81 26.19 13.29 1.78
CA TRP A 81 24.96 13.39 0.97
C TRP A 81 24.39 12.02 0.55
N SER A 82 25.19 10.95 0.60
CA SER A 82 24.76 9.59 0.20
C SER A 82 23.65 8.92 1.04
N PRO A 83 23.42 9.21 2.33
CA PRO A 83 22.37 8.56 3.12
C PRO A 83 20.96 8.82 2.58
N ILE A 84 20.72 10.02 2.01
CA ILE A 84 19.41 10.43 1.50
C ILE A 84 18.95 9.55 0.32
N PRO A 85 19.73 9.40 -0.78
CA PRO A 85 19.32 8.57 -1.90
C PRO A 85 19.36 7.07 -1.57
N ILE A 86 20.23 6.63 -0.65
CA ILE A 86 20.23 5.25 -0.16
C ILE A 86 18.92 4.96 0.60
N GLY A 87 18.49 5.87 1.47
CA GLY A 87 17.20 5.76 2.17
C GLY A 87 16.00 5.73 1.23
N ALA A 88 16.03 6.53 0.16
CA ALA A 88 14.99 6.53 -0.87
C ALA A 88 14.90 5.19 -1.62
N ILE A 89 16.04 4.56 -1.95
CA ILE A 89 16.09 3.25 -2.61
C ILE A 89 15.58 2.15 -1.66
N LEU A 90 15.94 2.23 -0.39
CA LEU A 90 15.50 1.28 0.63
C LEU A 90 13.98 1.39 0.85
N TYR A 91 13.44 2.61 0.91
CA TYR A 91 12.01 2.87 0.96
C TYR A 91 11.26 2.35 -0.27
N PHE A 92 11.80 2.56 -1.49
CA PHE A 92 11.23 1.99 -2.71
C PHE A 92 11.14 0.45 -2.64
N TRP A 93 12.18 -0.22 -2.13
CA TRP A 93 12.16 -1.66 -1.95
C TRP A 93 11.14 -2.13 -0.91
N LEU A 94 10.99 -1.39 0.19
CA LEU A 94 9.97 -1.67 1.20
C LEU A 94 8.56 -1.49 0.60
N LEU A 95 8.32 -0.43 -0.18
CA LEU A 95 7.06 -0.22 -0.90
C LEU A 95 6.74 -1.38 -1.86
N VAL A 96 7.71 -1.84 -2.64
CA VAL A 96 7.54 -2.96 -3.56
C VAL A 96 7.25 -4.26 -2.80
N ARG A 97 8.01 -4.54 -1.75
CA ARG A 97 7.88 -5.77 -0.94
C ARG A 97 6.55 -5.83 -0.20
N TYR A 98 6.17 -4.75 0.47
CA TYR A 98 4.96 -4.71 1.31
C TYR A 98 3.70 -4.34 0.54
N GLY A 99 3.81 -3.59 -0.57
CA GLY A 99 2.68 -3.15 -1.36
C GLY A 99 2.23 -4.16 -2.42
N ILE A 100 3.16 -4.80 -3.14
CA ILE A 100 2.80 -5.66 -4.29
C ILE A 100 2.55 -7.12 -3.86
N LEU A 101 3.34 -7.64 -2.91
CA LEU A 101 3.37 -9.07 -2.57
C LEU A 101 2.42 -9.48 -1.43
N THR A 102 1.70 -8.53 -0.83
CA THR A 102 0.81 -8.80 0.31
C THR A 102 -0.66 -8.86 -0.12
N LYS A 103 -1.42 -9.81 0.46
CA LYS A 103 -2.87 -9.99 0.27
C LYS A 103 -3.74 -9.06 1.13
N GLN A 104 -3.19 -8.48 2.20
CA GLN A 104 -3.85 -7.57 3.14
C GLN A 104 -3.82 -6.10 2.68
N ASN A 105 -4.58 -5.23 3.36
CA ASN A 105 -4.78 -3.80 3.06
C ASN A 105 -3.47 -3.06 2.69
N ILE A 106 -3.22 -2.95 1.39
CA ILE A 106 -1.99 -2.41 0.80
C ILE A 106 -1.79 -0.95 1.20
N ALA A 107 -2.87 -0.15 1.14
CA ALA A 107 -2.84 1.25 1.50
C ALA A 107 -2.46 1.48 2.98
N PHE A 108 -2.98 0.65 3.91
CA PHE A 108 -2.62 0.76 5.32
C PHE A 108 -1.14 0.48 5.56
N ARG A 109 -0.60 -0.58 4.96
CA ARG A 109 0.82 -0.93 5.12
C ARG A 109 1.75 0.14 4.57
N ILE A 110 1.42 0.70 3.40
CA ILE A 110 2.20 1.78 2.80
C ILE A 110 2.14 3.03 3.68
N ALA A 111 0.95 3.42 4.16
CA ALA A 111 0.80 4.54 5.07
C ALA A 111 1.61 4.33 6.36
N PHE A 112 1.44 3.18 7.02
CA PHE A 112 2.16 2.83 8.25
C PHE A 112 3.67 2.87 8.08
N LEU A 113 4.18 2.25 7.02
CA LEU A 113 5.61 2.22 6.71
C LEU A 113 6.18 3.62 6.47
N THR A 114 5.42 4.46 5.77
CA THR A 114 5.80 5.86 5.51
C THR A 114 5.83 6.65 6.80
N THR A 115 4.84 6.48 7.70
CA THR A 115 4.81 7.15 9.00
C THR A 115 6.00 6.72 9.87
N VAL A 116 6.32 5.42 9.91
CA VAL A 116 7.50 4.92 10.65
C VAL A 116 8.79 5.50 10.09
N LEU A 117 8.94 5.57 8.76
CA LEU A 117 10.12 6.15 8.12
C LEU A 117 10.27 7.64 8.49
N ILE A 118 9.18 8.41 8.39
CA ILE A 118 9.16 9.83 8.77
C ILE A 118 9.56 10.00 10.23
N LEU A 119 9.08 9.14 11.12
CA LEU A 119 9.37 9.21 12.55
C LEU A 119 10.84 8.89 12.85
N ILE A 120 11.41 7.86 12.20
CA ILE A 120 12.84 7.53 12.32
C ILE A 120 13.70 8.67 11.79
N LEU A 121 13.39 9.21 10.61
CA LEU A 121 14.20 10.26 9.98
C LEU A 121 14.15 11.57 10.75
N ASN A 122 12.98 11.98 11.24
CA ASN A 122 12.88 13.17 12.09
C ASN A 122 13.57 12.96 13.44
N GLY A 123 13.48 11.76 14.05
CA GLY A 123 14.20 11.48 15.30
C GLY A 123 15.72 11.47 15.15
N PHE A 124 16.23 10.98 14.02
CA PHE A 124 17.67 11.02 13.71
C PHE A 124 18.16 12.45 13.47
N ASP A 125 17.34 13.25 12.80
CA ASP A 125 17.62 14.65 12.47
C ASP A 125 17.60 15.55 13.72
N GLU A 126 16.63 15.35 14.62
CA GLU A 126 16.56 16.06 15.90
C GLU A 126 17.77 15.76 16.79
N PHE A 127 18.35 14.55 16.69
CA PHE A 127 19.55 14.17 17.45
C PHE A 127 20.84 14.79 16.89
N ILE A 128 20.91 15.09 15.58
CA ILE A 128 22.13 15.56 14.92
C ILE A 128 22.11 17.08 14.70
N ASP A 129 21.04 17.61 14.12
CA ASP A 129 20.96 19.00 13.64
C ASP A 129 19.94 19.86 14.44
N GLY A 130 19.17 19.25 15.36
CA GLY A 130 18.20 19.94 16.21
C GLY A 130 16.92 20.40 15.47
N PRO A 131 16.13 21.35 16.03
CA PRO A 131 14.80 21.73 15.52
C PRO A 131 14.78 22.45 14.15
N GLN A 132 15.95 22.67 13.54
CA GLN A 132 16.13 23.27 12.20
C GLN A 132 16.36 22.22 11.10
N GLY A 133 16.27 20.94 11.46
CA GLY A 133 16.66 19.81 10.63
C GLY A 133 15.95 19.73 9.26
N TRP A 134 16.68 19.18 8.29
CA TRP A 134 16.24 19.00 6.89
C TRP A 134 15.06 18.04 6.72
N ALA A 135 14.83 17.12 7.66
CA ALA A 135 13.89 16.03 7.52
C ALA A 135 12.46 16.53 7.72
N LEU A 136 12.28 17.48 8.63
CA LEU A 136 10.98 18.12 8.85
C LEU A 136 10.59 19.00 7.65
N ARG A 137 11.58 19.67 7.04
CA ARG A 137 11.39 20.66 5.98
C ARG A 137 11.17 20.05 4.60
N TYR A 138 11.88 18.97 4.28
CA TYR A 138 11.86 18.37 2.94
C TYR A 138 11.36 16.94 2.95
N VAL A 139 11.93 16.10 3.81
CA VAL A 139 11.72 14.65 3.75
C VAL A 139 10.29 14.30 4.12
N THR A 140 9.75 14.90 5.18
CA THR A 140 8.39 14.67 5.67
C THR A 140 7.32 15.00 4.62
N PRO A 141 7.25 16.23 4.07
CA PRO A 141 6.26 16.56 3.04
C PRO A 141 6.45 15.78 1.73
N LEU A 142 7.69 15.54 1.30
CA LEU A 142 7.96 14.77 0.08
C LEU A 142 7.61 13.28 0.24
N ALA A 143 7.88 12.68 1.40
CA ALA A 143 7.50 11.29 1.69
C ALA A 143 5.97 11.12 1.72
N LEU A 144 5.24 12.07 2.30
CA LEU A 144 3.78 12.08 2.29
C LEU A 144 3.23 12.25 0.87
N LEU A 145 3.83 13.10 0.04
CA LEU A 145 3.47 13.26 -1.38
C LEU A 145 3.73 11.96 -2.17
N ALA A 146 4.91 11.35 -2.00
CA ALA A 146 5.27 10.10 -2.66
C ALA A 146 4.34 8.96 -2.25
N CYS A 147 3.99 8.88 -0.96
CA CYS A 147 3.03 7.91 -0.43
C CYS A 147 1.64 8.09 -1.07
N ASN A 148 1.13 9.33 -1.16
CA ASN A 148 -0.14 9.63 -1.84
C ASN A 148 -0.12 9.16 -3.30
N LEU A 149 0.94 9.48 -4.05
CA LEU A 149 1.06 9.10 -5.46
C LEU A 149 1.18 7.58 -5.63
N ALA A 150 2.01 6.93 -4.83
CA ALA A 150 2.22 5.48 -4.89
C ALA A 150 0.92 4.72 -4.64
N ILE A 151 0.18 5.12 -3.61
CA ILE A 151 -1.09 4.51 -3.28
C ILE A 151 -2.12 4.76 -4.40
N SER A 152 -2.22 5.98 -4.92
CA SER A 152 -3.10 6.31 -6.04
C SER A 152 -2.80 5.48 -7.30
N PHE A 153 -1.52 5.32 -7.63
CA PHE A 153 -1.05 4.52 -8.76
C PHE A 153 -1.39 3.03 -8.60
N ILE A 154 -1.22 2.47 -7.40
CA ILE A 154 -1.55 1.07 -7.09
C ILE A 154 -3.04 0.80 -7.30
N ILE A 155 -3.93 1.73 -6.93
CA ILE A 155 -5.37 1.57 -7.15
C ILE A 155 -5.68 1.49 -8.64
N TRP A 156 -5.04 2.35 -9.42
CA TRP A 156 -5.29 2.41 -10.86
C TRP A 156 -4.87 1.09 -11.54
N ILE A 157 -3.76 0.49 -11.08
CA ILE A 157 -3.26 -0.80 -11.58
C ILE A 157 -4.09 -1.99 -11.06
N LYS A 158 -4.30 -2.10 -9.74
CA LYS A 158 -4.93 -3.28 -9.13
C LYS A 158 -6.46 -3.25 -9.16
N ARG A 159 -7.10 -2.14 -9.55
CA ARG A 159 -8.57 -1.95 -9.49
C ARG A 159 -9.16 -2.45 -8.16
N ILE A 160 -8.51 -2.04 -7.06
CA ILE A 160 -8.88 -2.47 -5.70
C ILE A 160 -10.26 -1.91 -5.36
N ASN A 161 -11.04 -2.66 -4.57
CA ASN A 161 -12.32 -2.19 -4.02
C ASN A 161 -12.17 -0.79 -3.38
N HIS A 162 -12.86 0.19 -3.96
CA HIS A 162 -12.75 1.61 -3.59
C HIS A 162 -13.24 1.94 -2.17
N ARG A 163 -13.98 1.03 -1.51
CA ARG A 163 -14.60 1.24 -0.18
C ARG A 163 -13.60 1.53 0.94
N ASP A 164 -12.62 0.64 1.14
CA ASP A 164 -11.63 0.82 2.22
C ASP A 164 -10.67 1.97 1.92
N TYR A 165 -10.58 2.38 0.65
CA TYR A 165 -9.61 3.34 0.17
C TYR A 165 -9.85 4.77 0.62
N ILE A 166 -11.11 5.21 0.60
CA ILE A 166 -11.50 6.59 0.92
C ILE A 166 -11.04 6.96 2.34
N VAL A 167 -11.14 6.02 3.27
CA VAL A 167 -10.69 6.21 4.65
C VAL A 167 -9.18 6.40 4.72
N TYR A 168 -8.40 5.64 3.95
CA TYR A 168 -6.94 5.81 3.91
C TYR A 168 -6.54 7.14 3.28
N LEU A 169 -7.19 7.54 2.20
CA LEU A 169 -6.91 8.82 1.57
C LEU A 169 -7.26 10.00 2.49
N LEU A 170 -8.39 9.93 3.19
CA LEU A 170 -8.78 10.94 4.18
C LEU A 170 -7.79 10.98 5.36
N THR A 171 -7.32 9.81 5.81
CA THR A 171 -6.28 9.72 6.85
C THR A 171 -5.00 10.41 6.38
N ILE A 172 -4.52 10.11 5.17
CA ILE A 172 -3.30 10.71 4.64
C ILE A 172 -3.46 12.22 4.38
N LEU A 173 -4.64 12.68 3.98
CA LEU A 173 -4.95 14.10 3.88
C LEU A 173 -4.78 14.81 5.22
N VAL A 174 -5.31 14.23 6.31
CA VAL A 174 -5.14 14.76 7.67
C VAL A 174 -3.66 14.74 8.08
N PHE A 175 -2.92 13.68 7.78
CA PHE A 175 -1.47 13.64 8.04
C PHE A 175 -0.69 14.67 7.22
N SER A 176 -1.12 14.97 5.99
CA SER A 176 -0.51 15.99 5.12
C SER A 176 -0.77 17.42 5.61
N LEU A 177 -1.73 17.60 6.51
CA LEU A 177 -2.01 18.87 7.18
C LEU A 177 -0.97 19.19 8.27
N ILE A 178 -0.34 18.17 8.86
CA ILE A 178 0.69 18.31 9.90
C ILE A 178 1.85 19.20 9.42
N PRO A 179 2.56 18.88 8.31
CA PRO A 179 3.67 19.73 7.84
C PRO A 179 3.20 21.15 7.43
N LEU A 180 1.93 21.32 7.04
CA LEU A 180 1.36 22.63 6.76
C LEU A 180 1.19 23.47 8.04
N VAL A 181 0.74 22.85 9.13
CA VAL A 181 0.62 23.49 10.45
C VAL A 181 2.00 23.92 10.97
N PHE A 182 3.04 23.10 10.79
CA PHE A 182 4.41 23.48 11.15
C PHE A 182 4.91 24.72 10.39
N VAL A 183 4.53 24.90 9.12
CA VAL A 183 4.82 26.14 8.36
C VAL A 183 4.07 27.34 8.95
N LEU A 184 2.80 27.16 9.34
CA LEU A 184 1.95 28.24 9.90
C LEU A 184 2.40 28.69 11.28
N VAL A 185 2.87 27.75 12.12
CA VAL A 185 3.42 28.02 13.46
C VAL A 185 4.79 28.71 13.38
N GLY A 186 5.43 28.73 12.20
CA GLY A 186 6.70 29.41 11.97
C GLY A 186 7.92 28.59 12.39
N THR A 187 7.75 27.31 12.72
CA THR A 187 8.85 26.37 12.96
C THR A 187 9.58 26.02 11.66
N ILE A 188 8.89 26.04 10.52
CA ILE A 188 9.49 25.93 9.18
C ILE A 188 9.54 27.30 8.52
N PRO A 189 10.71 27.78 8.03
CA PRO A 189 10.80 29.05 7.33
C PRO A 189 9.96 29.07 6.04
N LYS A 190 9.29 30.19 5.79
CA LYS A 190 8.33 30.36 4.69
C LYS A 190 8.92 30.09 3.31
N ASP A 191 10.22 30.31 3.13
CA ASP A 191 10.94 30.05 1.86
C ASP A 191 10.89 28.56 1.46
N PHE A 192 10.64 27.67 2.44
CA PHE A 192 10.57 26.23 2.27
C PHE A 192 9.16 25.68 2.48
N ALA A 193 8.13 26.54 2.35
CA ALA A 193 6.73 26.12 2.45
C ALA A 193 6.23 25.31 1.23
N TRP A 194 6.92 25.42 0.09
CA TRP A 194 6.49 24.81 -1.17
C TRP A 194 6.26 23.29 -1.11
N PRO A 195 7.06 22.46 -0.39
CA PRO A 195 6.84 21.02 -0.32
C PRO A 195 5.58 20.67 0.48
N SER A 196 5.32 21.40 1.56
CA SER A 196 4.14 21.21 2.41
C SER A 196 2.84 21.60 1.68
N ILE A 197 2.89 22.68 0.90
CA ILE A 197 1.76 23.11 0.07
C ILE A 197 1.52 22.08 -1.05
N ALA A 198 2.58 21.60 -1.69
CA ALA A 198 2.49 20.60 -2.75
C ALA A 198 1.92 19.26 -2.25
N SER A 199 2.34 18.78 -1.08
CA SER A 199 1.85 17.51 -0.52
C SER A 199 0.38 17.58 -0.16
N PHE A 200 -0.05 18.66 0.51
CA PHE A 200 -1.46 18.89 0.85
C PHE A 200 -2.31 19.09 -0.42
N GLY A 201 -1.84 19.90 -1.37
CA GLY A 201 -2.52 20.14 -2.63
C GLY A 201 -2.70 18.87 -3.46
N ALA A 202 -1.68 18.01 -3.53
CA ALA A 202 -1.77 16.72 -4.19
C ALA A 202 -2.79 15.79 -3.52
N ALA A 203 -2.78 15.69 -2.19
CA ALA A 203 -3.75 14.89 -1.44
C ALA A 203 -5.19 15.39 -1.67
N MET A 204 -5.41 16.71 -1.63
CA MET A 204 -6.71 17.33 -1.91
C MET A 204 -7.17 17.06 -3.35
N PHE A 205 -6.27 17.19 -4.33
CA PHE A 205 -6.57 16.92 -5.73
C PHE A 205 -6.98 15.48 -5.96
N ILE A 206 -6.25 14.51 -5.38
CA ILE A 206 -6.59 13.08 -5.49
C ILE A 206 -7.95 12.80 -4.85
N LEU A 207 -8.27 13.44 -3.72
CA LEU A 207 -9.57 13.31 -3.06
C LEU A 207 -10.69 13.84 -3.96
N LEU A 208 -10.52 15.00 -4.59
CA LEU A 208 -11.49 15.56 -5.54
C LEU A 208 -11.71 14.65 -6.75
N VAL A 209 -10.63 14.10 -7.31
CA VAL A 209 -10.72 13.14 -8.43
C VAL A 209 -11.57 11.94 -8.02
N ILE A 210 -11.36 11.37 -6.83
CA ILE A 210 -12.15 10.20 -6.38
C ILE A 210 -13.61 10.56 -6.14
N ILE A 211 -13.89 11.73 -5.56
CA ILE A 211 -15.26 12.21 -5.33
C ILE A 211 -16.01 12.37 -6.66
N PHE A 212 -15.35 12.92 -7.67
CA PHE A 212 -15.95 13.16 -8.98
C PHE A 212 -16.18 11.86 -9.77
N PHE A 213 -15.20 10.95 -9.78
CA PHE A 213 -15.30 9.71 -10.55
C PHE A 213 -16.10 8.59 -9.86
N PHE A 214 -16.18 8.56 -8.52
CA PHE A 214 -16.80 7.47 -7.75
C PHE A 214 -17.85 7.92 -6.71
N PRO A 215 -18.88 8.71 -7.08
CA PRO A 215 -19.85 9.26 -6.12
C PRO A 215 -20.73 8.18 -5.44
N LYS A 216 -21.03 7.08 -6.13
CA LYS A 216 -21.91 6.01 -5.61
C LYS A 216 -21.25 5.22 -4.48
N SER A 217 -19.98 4.85 -4.63
CA SER A 217 -19.23 4.14 -3.57
C SER A 217 -19.06 4.96 -2.30
N ILE A 218 -18.88 6.28 -2.44
CA ILE A 218 -18.75 7.20 -1.29
C ILE A 218 -20.05 7.27 -0.49
N LYS A 219 -21.19 7.42 -1.19
CA LYS A 219 -22.50 7.52 -0.53
C LYS A 219 -22.82 6.27 0.27
N GLU A 220 -22.51 5.09 -0.27
CA GLU A 220 -22.70 3.82 0.43
C GLU A 220 -21.79 3.67 1.65
N GLU A 221 -20.53 4.11 1.57
CA GLU A 221 -19.58 4.00 2.69
C GLU A 221 -19.93 4.95 3.84
N ILE A 222 -20.31 6.20 3.52
CA ILE A 222 -20.80 7.17 4.52
C ILE A 222 -22.06 6.62 5.19
N ARG A 223 -23.03 6.14 4.40
CA ARG A 223 -24.28 5.57 4.91
C ARG A 223 -24.04 4.41 5.87
N LYS A 224 -23.12 3.52 5.52
CA LYS A 224 -22.81 2.32 6.32
C LYS A 224 -22.08 2.65 7.62
N ARG A 225 -21.13 3.60 7.60
CA ARG A 225 -20.33 3.97 8.80
C ARG A 225 -21.06 4.94 9.73
N PHE A 226 -21.84 5.85 9.19
CA PHE A 226 -22.63 6.81 9.95
C PHE A 226 -24.05 6.33 10.24
N HIS A 227 -24.41 5.10 9.81
CA HIS A 227 -25.74 4.50 9.99
C HIS A 227 -26.90 5.45 9.58
N LEU A 228 -26.75 6.15 8.46
CA LEU A 228 -27.72 7.12 7.91
C LEU A 228 -28.74 6.50 6.94
#